data_AF-A0A7W4WGA4-F1
#
_entry.id   AF-A0A7W4WGA4-F1
#
_cell.length_a   1.000
_cell.length_b   1.000
_cell.length_c   1.000
_cell.angle_alpha   90.00
_cell.angle_beta   90.00
_cell.angle_gamma   90.00
#
_symmetry.space_group_name_H-M   'P 1'
#
loop_
_entity.id
_entity.type
_entity.pdbx_description
1 polymer ?
#
loop_
_entity_poly.entity_id
_entity_poly.type
_entity_poly.pdbx_seq_one_letter_code
_entity_poly.pdbx_strand_id
1 'polypeptide(L)'
;MNVKESLRIIFRRAELAMAKEDSLGCPEMINFFLEIENVLRDRNDDIQLLEEAFVEDFGVNHECPWELAQLSMYHLRLPKFRTFLEKNLDLAIGRNDWRAIPVFNSILEAYRDPWDDKALFYENS
;
A
#
# COMPACT_ATOMS: atom_id res chain seq x y z
N MET A 1 4.52 -5.74 20.90
CA MET A 1 4.03 -5.70 19.52
C MET A 1 5.19 -5.44 18.57
N ASN A 2 5.43 -6.37 17.65
CA ASN A 2 6.49 -6.22 16.63
C ASN A 2 6.00 -5.34 15.47
N VAL A 3 6.90 -4.91 14.59
CA VAL A 3 6.58 -4.01 13.45
C VAL A 3 5.48 -4.59 12.58
N LYS A 4 5.59 -5.87 12.19
CA LYS A 4 4.60 -6.53 11.34
C LYS A 4 3.20 -6.55 11.98
N GLU A 5 3.12 -6.81 13.28
CA GLU A 5 1.87 -6.80 14.02
C GLU A 5 1.26 -5.40 14.10
N SER A 6 2.07 -4.35 14.30
CA SER A 6 1.61 -2.95 14.22
C SER A 6 1.08 -2.60 12.83
N LEU A 7 1.80 -2.99 11.77
CA LEU A 7 1.39 -2.73 10.39
C LEU A 7 0.08 -3.45 10.04
N ARG A 8 -0.09 -4.70 10.44
CA ARG A 8 -1.35 -5.44 10.21
C ARG A 8 -2.55 -4.79 10.89
N ILE A 9 -2.36 -4.22 12.09
CA ILE A 9 -3.42 -3.47 12.76
C ILE A 9 -3.78 -2.22 11.97
N ILE A 10 -2.78 -1.50 11.43
CA ILE A 10 -3.00 -0.33 10.58
C ILE A 10 -3.75 -0.75 9.31
N PHE A 11 -3.31 -1.80 8.61
CA PHE A 11 -3.93 -2.31 7.39
C PHE A 11 -5.41 -2.64 7.60
N ARG A 12 -5.72 -3.44 8.63
CA ARG A 12 -7.11 -3.79 8.97
C ARG A 12 -7.96 -2.56 9.29
N ARG A 13 -7.41 -1.57 9.98
CA ARG A 13 -8.14 -0.33 10.30
C ARG A 13 -8.41 0.49 9.03
N ALA A 14 -7.43 0.58 8.14
CA ALA A 14 -7.57 1.25 6.85
C ALA A 14 -8.62 0.56 5.96
N GLU A 15 -8.60 -0.76 5.89
CA GLU A 15 -9.61 -1.55 5.16
C GLU A 15 -11.03 -1.34 5.71
N LEU A 16 -11.17 -1.35 7.03
CA LEU A 16 -12.46 -1.07 7.67
C LEU A 16 -12.95 0.38 7.46
N ALA A 17 -12.04 1.34 7.30
CA ALA A 17 -12.39 2.72 6.98
C ALA A 17 -12.86 2.83 5.52
N MET A 18 -12.12 2.24 4.58
CA MET A 18 -12.50 2.18 3.16
C MET A 18 -13.83 1.48 2.92
N ALA A 19 -14.11 0.40 3.64
CA ALA A 19 -15.38 -0.32 3.51
C ALA A 19 -16.62 0.47 3.98
N LYS A 20 -16.43 1.56 4.75
CA LYS A 20 -17.53 2.38 5.28
C LYS A 20 -17.84 3.61 4.45
N GLU A 21 -16.88 4.07 3.64
CA GLU A 21 -17.06 5.24 2.79
C GLU A 21 -17.41 4.80 1.36
N ASP A 22 -18.44 5.42 0.77
CA ASP A 22 -18.82 5.20 -0.62
C ASP A 22 -17.74 5.80 -1.55
N SER A 23 -16.62 5.08 -1.74
CA SER A 23 -15.70 5.15 -2.88
C SER A 23 -15.03 6.49 -3.26
N LEU A 24 -15.28 7.59 -2.56
CA LEU A 24 -14.74 8.91 -2.86
C LEU A 24 -13.68 9.30 -1.85
N GLY A 25 -12.54 8.60 -1.93
CA GLY A 25 -11.26 8.98 -1.33
C GLY A 25 -11.31 9.12 0.19
N CYS A 26 -10.85 8.11 0.92
CA CYS A 26 -10.78 8.19 2.37
C CYS A 26 -9.73 9.21 2.81
N PRO A 27 -10.12 10.40 3.33
CA PRO A 27 -9.17 11.44 3.74
C PRO A 27 -8.24 10.94 4.86
N GLU A 28 -8.70 9.92 5.60
CA GLU A 28 -7.93 9.25 6.64
C GLU A 28 -6.76 8.40 6.10
N MET A 29 -6.66 8.14 4.79
CA MET A 29 -5.54 7.37 4.20
C MET A 29 -4.18 8.00 4.51
N ILE A 30 -4.10 9.34 4.51
CA ILE A 30 -2.88 10.04 4.94
C ILE A 30 -2.59 9.76 6.40
N ASN A 31 -3.60 9.72 7.28
CA ASN A 31 -3.39 9.42 8.70
C ASN A 31 -2.84 8.00 8.91
N PHE A 32 -3.38 7.01 8.18
CA PHE A 32 -2.83 5.65 8.23
C PHE A 32 -1.40 5.58 7.69
N PHE A 33 -1.08 6.33 6.63
CA PHE A 33 0.30 6.44 6.14
C PHE A 33 1.23 7.07 7.19
N LEU A 34 0.81 8.15 7.86
CA LEU A 34 1.60 8.77 8.93
C LEU A 34 1.81 7.83 10.13
N GLU A 35 0.83 6.98 10.44
CA GLU A 35 0.99 5.91 11.43
C GLU A 35 2.07 4.90 11.00
N ILE A 36 2.10 4.49 9.74
CA ILE A 36 3.17 3.63 9.19
C ILE A 36 4.53 4.34 9.32
N GLU A 37 4.60 5.62 8.95
CA GLU A 37 5.84 6.40 9.04
C GLU A 37 6.35 6.50 10.49
N ASN A 38 5.44 6.70 11.46
CA ASN A 38 5.79 6.74 12.87
C ASN A 38 6.31 5.39 13.38
N VAL A 39 5.70 4.28 12.96
CA VAL A 39 6.19 2.92 13.30
C VAL A 39 7.62 2.71 12.80
N LEU A 40 7.99 3.27 11.65
CA LEU A 40 9.34 3.20 11.10
C LEU A 40 10.31 4.13 11.84
N ARG A 41 9.91 5.38 12.09
CA ARG A 41 10.73 6.41 12.73
C ARG A 41 11.16 6.02 14.14
N ASP A 42 10.26 5.41 14.90
CA ASP A 42 10.53 4.98 16.28
C ASP A 42 11.49 3.79 16.38
N ARG A 43 11.80 3.12 15.25
CA ARG A 43 12.46 1.81 15.23
C ARG A 43 13.72 1.73 14.39
N ASN A 44 14.25 2.87 13.92
CA ASN A 44 15.57 3.04 13.28
C ASN A 44 15.93 1.89 12.30
N ASP A 45 15.45 2.04 11.06
CA ASP A 45 15.90 1.35 9.82
C ASP A 45 15.36 -0.05 9.44
N ASP A 46 14.27 -0.53 10.01
CA ASP A 46 13.65 -1.78 9.53
C ASP A 46 12.68 -1.59 8.34
N ILE A 47 13.08 -0.79 7.34
CA ILE A 47 12.36 -0.66 6.06
C ILE A 47 12.13 -2.04 5.42
N GLN A 48 13.05 -2.98 5.63
CA GLN A 48 12.91 -4.36 5.19
C GLN A 48 11.71 -5.06 5.83
N LEU A 49 11.45 -4.87 7.14
CA LEU A 49 10.29 -5.50 7.79
C LEU A 49 8.98 -4.95 7.27
N LEU A 50 8.95 -3.67 6.90
CA LEU A 50 7.81 -3.05 6.23
C LEU A 50 7.58 -3.66 4.86
N GLU A 51 8.62 -3.75 4.03
CA GLU A 51 8.50 -4.38 2.71
C GLU A 51 8.01 -5.82 2.81
N GLU A 52 8.53 -6.58 3.77
CA GLU A 52 8.08 -7.95 4.04
C GLU A 52 6.62 -8.00 4.47
N ALA A 53 6.14 -7.02 5.26
CA ALA A 53 4.74 -6.94 5.66
C ALA A 53 3.82 -6.67 4.46
N PHE A 54 4.19 -5.77 3.55
CA PHE A 54 3.43 -5.53 2.31
C PHE A 54 3.42 -6.75 1.38
N VAL A 55 4.57 -7.42 1.22
CA VAL A 55 4.67 -8.65 0.41
C VAL A 55 3.81 -9.77 0.99
N GLU A 56 3.88 -9.98 2.32
CA GLU A 56 3.06 -10.97 3.01
C GLU A 56 1.57 -10.64 2.90
N ASP A 57 1.21 -9.37 3.06
CA ASP A 57 -0.17 -8.94 2.98
C ASP A 57 -0.75 -9.17 1.58
N PHE A 58 -0.13 -8.64 0.53
CA PHE A 58 -0.63 -8.82 -0.85
C PHE A 58 -0.53 -10.26 -1.36
N GLY A 59 0.36 -11.08 -0.78
CA GLY A 59 0.49 -12.49 -1.14
C GLY A 59 -0.48 -13.42 -0.44
N VAL A 60 -0.95 -13.07 0.77
CA VAL A 60 -1.65 -14.00 1.66
C VAL A 60 -2.84 -13.37 2.39
N ASN A 61 -2.61 -12.25 3.09
CA ASN A 61 -3.60 -11.74 4.04
C ASN A 61 -4.68 -10.87 3.37
N HIS A 62 -4.31 -10.11 2.34
CA HIS A 62 -5.16 -9.16 1.61
C HIS A 62 -5.89 -8.19 2.57
N GLU A 63 -5.20 -7.67 3.58
CA GLU A 63 -5.77 -6.77 4.59
C GLU A 63 -5.44 -5.30 4.34
N CYS A 64 -4.48 -4.99 3.45
CA CYS A 64 -4.09 -3.63 3.10
C CYS A 64 -4.89 -3.12 1.88
N PRO A 65 -5.59 -1.98 2.00
CA PRO A 65 -6.14 -1.28 0.85
C PRO A 65 -5.06 -0.94 -0.16
N TRP A 66 -5.37 -1.01 -1.47
CA TRP A 66 -4.38 -0.66 -2.48
C TRP A 66 -4.05 0.84 -2.47
N GLU A 67 -4.96 1.70 -2.02
CA GLU A 67 -4.73 3.15 -1.88
C GLU A 67 -3.63 3.45 -0.85
N LEU A 68 -3.65 2.73 0.28
CA LEU A 68 -2.61 2.84 1.29
C LEU A 68 -1.28 2.29 0.76
N ALA A 69 -1.32 1.22 -0.03
CA ALA A 69 -0.14 0.69 -0.71
C ALA A 69 0.43 1.69 -1.74
N GLN A 70 -0.42 2.39 -2.50
CA GLN A 70 -0.01 3.46 -3.42
C GLN A 70 0.69 4.61 -2.70
N LEU A 71 0.09 5.17 -1.64
CA LEU A 71 0.70 6.21 -0.83
C LEU A 71 2.05 5.77 -0.25
N SER A 72 2.10 4.56 0.29
CA SER A 72 3.33 4.01 0.87
C SER A 72 4.41 3.81 -0.19
N MET A 73 4.04 3.37 -1.39
CA MET A 73 4.96 3.23 -2.53
C MET A 73 5.49 4.56 -3.06
N TYR A 74 4.64 5.59 -3.06
CA TYR A 74 5.02 6.93 -3.46
C TYR A 74 6.06 7.54 -2.51
N HIS A 75 5.80 7.50 -1.20
CA HIS A 75 6.67 8.15 -0.21
C HIS A 75 7.89 7.32 0.19
N LEU A 76 7.70 6.02 0.41
CA LEU A 76 8.72 5.18 1.05
C LEU A 76 9.60 4.43 0.05
N ARG A 77 9.22 4.41 -1.23
CA ARG A 77 9.96 3.78 -2.33
C ARG A 77 10.44 2.37 -1.95
N LEU A 78 9.52 1.40 -1.94
CA LEU A 78 9.75 0.02 -1.48
C LEU A 78 10.21 -0.92 -2.62
N PRO A 79 11.51 -1.04 -2.94
CA PRO A 79 12.00 -1.82 -4.09
C PRO A 79 11.66 -3.32 -4.06
N LYS A 80 11.65 -3.98 -2.88
CA LYS A 80 11.29 -5.40 -2.81
C LYS A 80 9.81 -5.60 -3.08
N PHE A 81 8.97 -4.71 -2.53
CA PHE A 81 7.54 -4.76 -2.78
C PHE A 81 7.22 -4.47 -4.26
N ARG A 82 7.92 -3.50 -4.88
CA ARG A 82 7.86 -3.27 -6.33
C ARG A 82 8.17 -4.54 -7.13
N THR A 83 9.29 -5.19 -6.84
CA THR A 83 9.71 -6.42 -7.53
C THR A 83 8.67 -7.53 -7.39
N PHE A 84 8.06 -7.64 -6.22
CA PHE A 84 6.95 -8.57 -5.97
C PHE A 84 5.72 -8.22 -6.83
N LEU A 85 5.34 -6.94 -6.91
CA LEU A 85 4.19 -6.50 -7.70
C LEU A 85 4.41 -6.73 -9.20
N GLU A 86 5.60 -6.40 -9.74
CA GLU A 86 5.96 -6.64 -11.14
C GLU A 86 5.82 -8.14 -11.50
N LYS A 87 6.35 -9.02 -10.65
CA LYS A 87 6.22 -10.48 -10.84
C LYS A 87 4.75 -10.94 -10.81
N ASN A 88 3.94 -10.41 -9.90
CA ASN A 88 2.53 -10.80 -9.80
C ASN A 88 1.68 -10.21 -10.94
N LEU A 89 2.04 -9.04 -11.45
CA LEU A 89 1.44 -8.47 -12.65
C LEU A 89 1.67 -9.38 -13.86
N ASP A 90 2.90 -9.85 -14.09
CA ASP A 90 3.20 -10.78 -15.18
C ASP A 90 2.38 -12.08 -15.07
N LEU A 91 2.23 -12.61 -13.85
CA LEU A 91 1.40 -13.77 -13.58
C LEU A 91 -0.09 -13.49 -13.83
N ALA A 92 -0.58 -12.32 -13.42
CA ALA A 92 -1.97 -11.91 -13.64
C ALA A 92 -2.29 -11.77 -15.14
N ILE A 93 -1.38 -11.15 -15.91
CA ILE A 93 -1.47 -11.07 -17.37
C ILE A 93 -1.49 -12.47 -17.99
N GLY A 94 -0.56 -13.35 -17.59
CA GLY A 94 -0.50 -14.72 -18.10
C GLY A 94 -1.74 -15.56 -17.79
N ARG A 95 -2.46 -15.23 -16.71
CA ARG A 95 -3.73 -15.87 -16.30
C ARG A 95 -4.98 -15.15 -16.81
N ASN A 96 -4.83 -14.02 -17.50
CA ASN A 96 -5.91 -13.14 -17.91
C ASN A 96 -6.80 -12.68 -16.72
N ASP A 97 -6.18 -12.41 -15.57
CA ASP A 97 -6.86 -11.91 -14.37
C ASP A 97 -7.11 -10.40 -14.48
N TRP A 98 -8.20 -10.06 -15.16
CA TRP A 98 -8.62 -8.67 -15.40
C TRP A 98 -8.90 -7.88 -14.12
N ARG A 99 -9.09 -8.53 -12.96
CA ARG A 99 -9.32 -7.85 -11.69
C ARG A 99 -8.01 -7.45 -11.02
N ALA A 100 -7.01 -8.33 -11.05
CA ALA A 100 -5.73 -8.07 -10.39
C ALA A 100 -4.83 -7.10 -11.17
N ILE A 101 -4.86 -7.16 -12.52
CA ILE A 101 -4.05 -6.31 -13.40
C ILE A 101 -4.16 -4.80 -13.07
N PRO A 102 -5.37 -4.20 -13.00
CA PRO A 102 -5.48 -2.76 -12.71
C PRO A 102 -4.97 -2.40 -11.31
N VAL A 103 -5.14 -3.28 -10.32
CA VAL A 103 -4.66 -3.05 -8.94
C VAL A 103 -3.13 -3.04 -8.90
N PHE A 104 -2.45 -4.02 -9.52
CA PHE A 104 -0.99 -4.03 -9.53
C PHE A 104 -0.42 -2.85 -10.33
N ASN A 105 -1.02 -2.52 -11.47
CA ASN A 105 -0.61 -1.35 -12.25
C ASN A 105 -0.77 -0.06 -11.46
N SER A 106 -1.89 0.15 -10.78
CA SER A 106 -2.15 1.40 -10.04
C SER A 106 -1.14 1.62 -8.92
N ILE A 107 -0.72 0.55 -8.22
CA ILE A 107 0.32 0.62 -7.18
C ILE A 107 1.71 0.87 -7.80
N LEU A 108 2.01 0.24 -8.92
CA LEU A 108 3.28 0.43 -9.62
C LEU A 108 3.43 1.83 -10.23
N GLU A 109 2.36 2.45 -10.70
CA GLU A 109 2.39 3.84 -11.17
C GLU A 109 2.71 4.82 -10.03
N ALA A 110 2.24 4.56 -8.79
CA ALA A 110 2.60 5.37 -7.63
C ALA A 110 4.11 5.36 -7.30
N TYR A 111 4.83 4.33 -7.77
CA TYR A 111 6.29 4.26 -7.65
C TYR A 111 7.01 5.18 -8.66
N ARG A 112 6.37 5.59 -9.75
CA ARG A 112 6.98 6.39 -10.81
C ARG A 112 6.78 7.87 -10.53
N ASP A 113 7.76 8.68 -10.94
CA ASP A 113 7.67 10.13 -10.90
C ASP A 113 7.49 10.71 -12.32
N PRO A 114 6.50 11.59 -12.55
CA PRO A 114 5.46 12.01 -11.60
C PRO A 114 4.37 10.94 -11.39
N TRP A 115 3.79 10.91 -10.18
CA TRP A 115 2.53 10.20 -9.94
C TRP A 115 1.37 11.19 -10.00
N ASP A 116 0.56 11.10 -11.06
CA ASP A 116 -0.49 12.06 -11.37
C ASP A 116 -1.64 12.03 -10.35
N ASP A 117 -1.97 10.85 -9.82
CA ASP A 117 -3.10 10.67 -8.88
C ASP A 117 -2.78 11.09 -7.44
N LYS A 118 -1.54 11.51 -7.15
CA LYS A 118 -1.16 11.91 -5.78
C LYS A 118 -2.05 13.02 -5.23
N ALA A 119 -2.53 13.91 -6.10
CA ALA A 119 -3.37 15.05 -5.71
C ALA A 119 -4.68 14.59 -5.05
N LEU A 120 -5.23 13.45 -5.46
CA LEU A 120 -6.46 12.88 -4.90
C LEU A 120 -6.37 12.59 -3.40
N PHE A 121 -5.15 12.34 -2.90
CA PHE A 121 -4.92 12.11 -1.48
C PHE A 121 -4.80 13.40 -0.67
N TYR A 122 -4.33 14.48 -1.29
CA TYR A 122 -3.98 15.75 -0.62
C TYR A 122 -5.01 16.87 -0.80
N GLU A 123 -5.86 16.79 -1.81
CA GLU A 123 -6.83 17.85 -2.11
C GLU A 123 -8.00 17.93 -1.12
N ASN A 124 -8.16 16.92 -0.25
CA ASN A 124 -9.22 16.86 0.78
C ASN A 124 -8.69 16.70 2.22
N SER A 125 -7.39 16.93 2.46
CA SER A 125 -6.73 16.77 3.78
C SER A 125 -6.41 18.08 4.49
#